data_AF-A0A2S7Z4F6-F1
#
_entry.id   AF-A0A2S7Z4F6-F1
#
_cell.length_a   1.000
_cell.length_b   1.000
_cell.length_c   1.000
_cell.angle_alpha   90.00
_cell.angle_beta   90.00
_cell.angle_gamma   90.00
#
_symmetry.space_group_name_H-M   'P 1'
#
loop_
_entity.id
_entity.type
_entity.pdbx_description
1 polymer ?
#
loop_
_entity_poly.entity_id
_entity_poly.type
_entity_poly.pdbx_seq_one_letter_code
_entity_poly.pdbx_strand_id
1 'polypeptide(L)'
;MDEKINFLLSDELYITEGDYLERQLLVQEFSKQPEEFFSQMRHFQPQVGCLNCCAICSKKASTVMEYWDVKRIRNVVSAIKYSVKAYRTEKPLLAWGRTNHRIGVVFSYLDNDIGSYEYLADFIEIVYRELGVQIRLSTVGFSRYNNVLNRAHNLVNSRNLLPAIGGVRLSFTPYAIGWAHKNSNQYSREDYINDISNFLNIYKPYYDYTGSGRRNMCVELRFKPLVKICDIKIYDIHQHMIILADNVIYISQNKNIQFEAANIRNQFVHSIDLDKKPIKFWCFEYTNDMNLNSLVEQLLAINLSSKNLVDAYMLKNREGIYYSISPTISENGNKGVNIYPRTDKRKKSGCIITERFFLNALIRVKHQHGLMRNSEFNNATWDDVNQVLLNLEEQVEIYRIKDSIKSEYIKDEVIPMISGYAQALKLAGYSPADFFNPQFTIDTGIICNLGKSLNEFKGITSLENEPLTPTHERNYGKTNSTMTTEGVAWRLSCEHNNQIIIEELELMNTATKEGQISRVSKISLSLEQDNQFTFQDLNYNYLVPGQR
;
A
#
# COMPACT_ATOMS: atom_id res chain seq x y z
N MET A 1 8.95 50.37 4.92
CA MET A 1 8.25 49.50 3.94
C MET A 1 7.46 48.51 4.79
N ASP A 2 6.15 48.39 4.59
CA ASP A 2 5.28 47.61 5.50
C ASP A 2 5.76 46.15 5.57
N GLU A 3 6.19 45.68 6.75
CA GLU A 3 6.78 44.34 6.95
C GLU A 3 5.85 43.22 6.48
N LYS A 4 4.54 43.48 6.45
CA LYS A 4 3.49 42.59 5.96
C LYS A 4 3.66 42.19 4.50
N ILE A 5 4.25 43.06 3.66
CA ILE A 5 4.46 42.79 2.23
C ILE A 5 5.31 41.54 2.02
N ASN A 6 6.26 41.27 2.92
CA ASN A 6 7.15 40.10 2.82
C ASN A 6 6.43 38.76 3.00
N PHE A 7 5.21 38.79 3.56
CA PHE A 7 4.40 37.62 3.84
C PHE A 7 3.29 37.41 2.80
N LEU A 8 3.14 38.26 1.79
CA LEU A 8 2.07 38.07 0.79
C LEU A 8 2.36 36.88 -0.13
N LEU A 9 1.32 36.07 -0.40
CA LEU A 9 1.31 35.13 -1.51
C LEU A 9 1.15 35.88 -2.84
N SER A 10 1.41 35.21 -3.98
CA SER A 10 1.51 35.89 -5.28
C SER A 10 0.22 36.56 -5.76
N ASP A 11 -0.93 36.15 -5.24
CA ASP A 11 -2.26 36.66 -5.53
C ASP A 11 -2.86 37.51 -4.39
N GLU A 12 -2.12 37.77 -3.32
CA GLU A 12 -2.58 38.58 -2.19
C GLU A 12 -2.10 40.03 -2.30
N LEU A 13 -3.03 40.99 -2.14
CA LEU A 13 -2.71 42.42 -2.08
C LEU A 13 -2.57 42.93 -0.63
N TYR A 14 -3.30 42.30 0.29
CA TYR A 14 -3.29 42.60 1.73
C TYR A 14 -3.61 41.34 2.52
N ILE A 15 -3.25 41.33 3.80
CA ILE A 15 -3.59 40.27 4.77
C ILE A 15 -4.15 40.90 6.04
N THR A 16 -4.98 40.14 6.76
CA THR A 16 -5.51 40.61 8.05
C THR A 16 -4.43 40.62 9.12
N GLU A 17 -4.68 41.33 10.23
CA GLU A 17 -3.76 41.30 11.38
C GLU A 17 -3.63 39.88 11.96
N GLY A 18 -4.74 39.12 12.00
CA GLY A 18 -4.72 37.73 12.46
C GLY A 18 -3.83 36.84 11.59
N ASP A 19 -3.97 36.94 10.26
CA ASP A 19 -3.12 36.19 9.33
C ASP A 19 -1.65 36.57 9.46
N TYR A 20 -1.35 37.86 9.66
CA TYR A 20 0.00 38.33 9.86
C TYR A 20 0.63 37.75 11.12
N LEU A 21 -0.06 37.84 12.26
CA LEU A 21 0.43 37.31 13.55
C LEU A 21 0.65 35.79 13.49
N GLU A 22 -0.25 35.06 12.84
CA GLU A 22 -0.10 33.63 12.64
C GLU A 22 1.09 33.29 11.74
N ARG A 23 1.23 33.97 10.59
CA ARG A 23 2.38 33.79 9.70
C ARG A 23 3.70 34.09 10.42
N GLN A 24 3.75 35.11 11.27
CA GLN A 24 4.92 35.43 12.08
C GLN A 24 5.25 34.31 13.07
N LEU A 25 4.27 33.80 13.81
CA LEU A 25 4.45 32.66 14.71
C LEU A 25 5.01 31.45 13.96
N LEU A 26 4.41 31.11 12.82
CA LEU A 26 4.84 29.97 12.02
C LEU A 26 6.25 30.17 11.46
N VAL A 27 6.61 31.37 11.00
CA VAL A 27 7.98 31.68 10.57
C VAL A 27 8.97 31.52 11.72
N GLN A 28 8.64 31.97 12.93
CA GLN A 28 9.51 31.78 14.10
C GLN A 28 9.75 30.29 14.37
N GLU A 29 8.72 29.44 14.27
CA GLU A 29 8.85 28.00 14.51
C GLU A 29 9.54 27.26 13.36
N PHE A 30 9.25 27.61 12.10
CA PHE A 30 9.86 26.99 10.93
C PHE A 30 11.33 27.38 10.77
N SER A 31 11.72 28.58 11.19
CA SER A 31 13.13 29.03 11.15
C SER A 31 14.02 28.34 12.21
N LYS A 32 13.42 27.63 13.18
CA LYS A 32 14.14 26.77 14.13
C LYS A 32 14.42 25.37 13.57
N GLN A 33 13.81 25.01 12.44
CA GLN A 33 13.98 23.69 11.84
C GLN A 33 15.24 23.64 10.97
N PRO A 34 15.87 22.46 10.83
CA PRO A 34 17.06 22.32 9.99
C PRO A 34 16.70 22.34 8.50
N GLU A 35 17.69 22.47 7.60
CA GLU A 35 17.45 22.50 6.14
C GLU A 35 16.69 21.24 5.68
N GLU A 36 16.99 20.10 6.28
CA GLU A 36 16.39 18.79 6.01
C GLU A 36 14.88 18.79 6.20
N PHE A 37 14.33 19.61 7.10
CA PHE A 37 12.89 19.77 7.25
C PHE A 37 12.22 20.20 5.94
N PHE A 38 12.87 21.10 5.20
CA PHE A 38 12.39 21.59 3.92
C PHE A 38 12.85 20.70 2.76
N SER A 39 14.15 20.36 2.72
CA SER A 39 14.77 19.65 1.59
C SER A 39 14.34 18.18 1.50
N GLN A 40 14.06 17.54 2.64
CA GLN A 40 13.61 16.15 2.77
C GLN A 40 12.14 16.02 3.21
N MET A 41 11.34 17.09 3.09
CA MET A 41 9.91 17.04 3.40
C MET A 41 9.24 15.95 2.57
N ARG A 42 8.69 14.94 3.26
CA ARG A 42 8.02 13.80 2.65
C ARG A 42 6.52 13.94 2.73
N HIS A 43 6.03 14.40 3.88
CA HIS A 43 4.62 14.51 4.16
C HIS A 43 4.26 15.98 4.41
N PHE A 44 3.33 16.52 3.61
CA PHE A 44 2.72 17.83 3.84
C PHE A 44 1.21 17.66 3.84
N GLN A 45 0.65 17.55 5.04
CA GLN A 45 -0.66 16.95 5.26
C GLN A 45 -1.64 17.97 5.88
N PRO A 46 -2.63 18.45 5.11
CA PRO A 46 -3.55 19.48 5.59
C PRO A 46 -4.72 18.91 6.43
N GLN A 47 -4.78 17.60 6.65
CA GLN A 47 -5.85 16.92 7.36
C GLN A 47 -5.29 15.78 8.20
N VAL A 48 -5.73 15.61 9.44
CA VAL A 48 -5.47 14.42 10.26
C VAL A 48 -6.76 13.62 10.45
N GLY A 49 -6.64 12.32 10.68
CA GLY A 49 -7.77 11.44 10.91
C GLY A 49 -8.41 10.92 9.62
N CYS A 50 -9.13 9.79 9.75
CA CYS A 50 -9.67 9.07 8.61
C CYS A 50 -10.97 8.38 9.00
N LEU A 51 -12.10 8.82 8.43
CA LEU A 51 -13.40 8.24 8.73
C LEU A 51 -13.56 6.79 8.23
N ASN A 52 -12.75 6.36 7.25
CA ASN A 52 -12.73 4.97 6.79
C ASN A 52 -12.20 3.98 7.86
N CYS A 53 -11.43 4.41 8.85
CA CYS A 53 -11.08 3.63 10.05
C CYS A 53 -10.77 2.14 9.82
N CYS A 54 -10.09 1.81 8.73
CA CYS A 54 -9.92 0.43 8.28
C CYS A 54 -9.33 -0.43 9.40
N ALA A 55 -9.84 -1.67 9.55
CA ALA A 55 -9.41 -2.60 10.58
C ALA A 55 -7.90 -2.92 10.53
N ILE A 56 -7.25 -2.63 9.40
CA ILE A 56 -5.82 -2.85 9.15
C ILE A 56 -5.00 -1.57 9.06
N CYS A 57 -5.52 -0.42 9.52
CA CYS A 57 -4.84 0.86 9.37
C CYS A 57 -3.43 0.81 9.98
N SER A 58 -2.41 1.00 9.12
CA SER A 58 -1.00 0.96 9.51
C SER A 58 -0.59 2.09 10.45
N LYS A 59 -1.35 3.19 10.46
CA LYS A 59 -1.07 4.40 11.24
C LYS A 59 -2.03 4.65 12.39
N LYS A 60 -3.00 3.73 12.60
CA LYS A 60 -3.99 3.83 13.68
C LYS A 60 -4.72 5.19 13.68
N ALA A 61 -5.03 5.71 12.50
CA ALA A 61 -5.73 6.99 12.32
C ALA A 61 -6.96 7.12 13.22
N SER A 62 -7.15 8.32 13.76
CA SER A 62 -8.32 8.70 14.56
C SER A 62 -9.59 8.67 13.70
N THR A 63 -10.72 8.34 14.34
CA THR A 63 -12.06 8.49 13.75
C THR A 63 -12.54 9.95 13.77
N VAL A 64 -11.76 10.84 14.40
CA VAL A 64 -11.98 12.29 14.39
C VAL A 64 -11.09 12.86 13.29
N MET A 65 -11.69 13.62 12.40
CA MET A 65 -10.99 14.38 11.36
C MET A 65 -10.86 15.84 11.79
N GLU A 66 -9.69 16.41 11.57
CA GLU A 66 -9.45 17.85 11.69
C GLU A 66 -8.63 18.27 10.48
N TYR A 67 -8.91 19.45 9.94
CA TYR A 67 -8.24 19.90 8.73
C TYR A 67 -8.18 21.42 8.62
N TRP A 68 -7.18 21.87 7.88
CA TRP A 68 -6.98 23.27 7.56
C TRP A 68 -7.99 23.75 6.52
N ASP A 69 -8.53 24.94 6.70
CA ASP A 69 -9.26 25.63 5.65
C ASP A 69 -8.30 26.37 4.69
N VAL A 70 -8.86 27.06 3.69
CA VAL A 70 -8.07 27.82 2.72
C VAL A 70 -7.22 28.89 3.41
N LYS A 71 -7.74 29.58 4.43
CA LYS A 71 -7.02 30.64 5.14
C LYS A 71 -5.77 30.08 5.84
N ARG A 72 -5.93 28.97 6.57
CA ARG A 72 -4.84 28.27 7.26
C ARG A 72 -3.79 27.72 6.28
N ILE A 73 -4.21 27.12 5.16
CA ILE A 73 -3.28 26.67 4.11
C ILE A 73 -2.37 27.83 3.68
N ARG A 74 -2.95 29.02 3.43
CA ARG A 74 -2.20 30.19 2.96
C ARG A 74 -1.21 30.69 4.00
N ASN A 75 -1.61 30.71 5.27
CA ASN A 75 -0.72 31.12 6.37
C ASN A 75 0.48 30.17 6.51
N VAL A 76 0.24 28.85 6.46
CA VAL A 76 1.30 27.84 6.48
C VAL A 76 2.22 27.95 5.26
N VAL A 77 1.66 28.03 4.06
CA VAL A 77 2.45 28.13 2.81
C VAL A 77 3.26 29.41 2.76
N SER A 78 2.69 30.54 3.19
CA SER A 78 3.41 31.80 3.31
C SER A 78 4.61 31.67 4.26
N ALA A 79 4.40 31.08 5.44
CA ALA A 79 5.47 30.92 6.42
C ALA A 79 6.59 30.01 5.88
N ILE A 80 6.25 28.90 5.21
CA ILE A 80 7.23 28.05 4.52
C ILE A 80 8.01 28.85 3.47
N LYS A 81 7.30 29.55 2.57
CA LYS A 81 7.89 30.35 1.50
C LYS A 81 8.82 31.42 2.03
N TYR A 82 8.54 31.98 3.20
CA TYR A 82 9.41 32.93 3.86
C TYR A 82 10.65 32.25 4.46
N SER A 83 10.46 31.25 5.32
CA SER A 83 11.55 30.58 6.06
C SER A 83 12.55 29.87 5.15
N VAL A 84 12.08 29.25 4.06
CA VAL A 84 12.95 28.48 3.16
C VAL A 84 13.93 29.34 2.36
N LYS A 85 13.70 30.66 2.22
CA LYS A 85 14.59 31.58 1.50
C LYS A 85 16.01 31.61 2.07
N ALA A 86 16.19 31.22 3.33
CA ALA A 86 17.50 31.07 3.95
C ALA A 86 18.35 29.96 3.28
N TYR A 87 17.71 28.98 2.64
CA TYR A 87 18.35 27.81 2.03
C TYR A 87 18.19 27.78 0.51
N ARG A 88 17.03 28.23 0.00
CA ARG A 88 16.68 28.09 -1.42
C ARG A 88 15.68 29.17 -1.87
N THR A 89 15.92 29.76 -3.04
CA THR A 89 15.04 30.75 -3.67
C THR A 89 14.34 30.23 -4.93
N GLU A 90 14.88 29.18 -5.55
CA GLU A 90 14.33 28.57 -6.77
C GLU A 90 13.38 27.42 -6.44
N LYS A 91 12.24 27.38 -7.14
CA LYS A 91 11.30 26.26 -7.02
C LYS A 91 11.92 24.94 -7.54
N PRO A 92 11.51 23.78 -7.01
CA PRO A 92 10.59 23.60 -5.89
C PRO A 92 11.23 24.02 -4.56
N LEU A 93 10.44 24.68 -3.71
CA LEU A 93 10.83 25.17 -2.38
C LEU A 93 10.66 24.14 -1.27
N LEU A 94 10.23 22.92 -1.59
CA LEU A 94 10.24 21.78 -0.67
C LEU A 94 10.69 20.54 -1.43
N ALA A 95 11.14 19.52 -0.70
CA ALA A 95 11.44 18.20 -1.23
C ALA A 95 12.48 18.20 -2.38
N TRP A 96 13.37 19.20 -2.43
CA TRP A 96 14.40 19.28 -3.48
C TRP A 96 15.53 18.27 -3.28
N GLY A 97 15.73 17.80 -2.04
CA GLY A 97 16.74 16.79 -1.69
C GLY A 97 16.28 15.35 -1.91
N ARG A 98 15.03 15.11 -2.33
CA ARG A 98 14.43 13.76 -2.47
C ARG A 98 14.73 13.10 -3.82
N THR A 99 16.00 13.03 -4.20
CA THR A 99 16.46 12.53 -5.53
C THR A 99 16.15 11.06 -5.77
N ASN A 100 16.12 10.22 -4.72
CA ASN A 100 15.77 8.80 -4.81
C ASN A 100 14.28 8.54 -5.11
N HIS A 101 13.42 9.55 -4.89
CA HIS A 101 11.99 9.48 -5.24
C HIS A 101 11.70 10.39 -6.44
N ARG A 102 11.23 11.61 -6.18
CA ARG A 102 11.01 12.69 -7.15
C ARG A 102 11.19 14.03 -6.45
N ILE A 103 12.01 14.87 -7.06
CA ILE A 103 12.24 16.25 -6.65
C ILE A 103 10.92 17.01 -6.68
N GLY A 104 10.61 17.74 -5.60
CA GLY A 104 9.43 18.60 -5.53
C GLY A 104 8.09 17.87 -5.42
N VAL A 105 8.06 16.58 -5.07
CA VAL A 105 6.83 15.82 -4.84
C VAL A 105 6.68 15.49 -3.36
N VAL A 106 5.55 15.86 -2.76
CA VAL A 106 5.20 15.53 -1.36
C VAL A 106 3.96 14.64 -1.29
N PHE A 107 3.81 13.91 -0.19
CA PHE A 107 2.65 13.10 0.11
C PHE A 107 1.73 13.87 1.05
N SER A 108 0.46 13.99 0.70
CA SER A 108 -0.56 14.61 1.55
C SER A 108 -1.28 13.61 2.45
N TYR A 109 -0.68 12.43 2.62
CA TYR A 109 -1.25 11.35 3.39
C TYR A 109 -0.21 10.66 4.29
N LEU A 110 -0.64 10.31 5.50
CA LEU A 110 0.04 9.36 6.38
C LEU A 110 -0.99 8.66 7.29
N ASP A 111 -1.70 9.43 8.12
CA ASP A 111 -2.71 8.97 9.08
C ASP A 111 -4.10 9.60 8.80
N ASN A 112 -4.35 9.93 7.53
CA ASN A 112 -5.60 10.45 6.99
C ASN A 112 -5.95 9.78 5.65
N ASP A 113 -7.12 10.11 5.10
CA ASP A 113 -7.43 9.91 3.69
C ASP A 113 -7.59 11.27 3.00
N ILE A 114 -6.67 11.61 2.10
CA ILE A 114 -6.70 12.91 1.41
C ILE A 114 -7.87 13.02 0.42
N GLY A 115 -8.43 11.90 -0.04
CA GLY A 115 -9.67 11.92 -0.83
C GLY A 115 -10.88 12.43 -0.06
N SER A 116 -10.70 12.64 1.25
CA SER A 116 -11.71 13.19 2.13
C SER A 116 -11.53 14.69 2.44
N TYR A 117 -10.60 15.36 1.78
CA TYR A 117 -10.31 16.76 2.07
C TYR A 117 -11.09 17.72 1.17
N GLU A 118 -11.99 18.53 1.75
CA GLU A 118 -12.88 19.41 0.97
C GLU A 118 -12.15 20.56 0.25
N TYR A 119 -11.03 21.04 0.81
CA TYR A 119 -10.19 22.08 0.22
C TYR A 119 -9.03 21.53 -0.61
N LEU A 120 -9.14 20.30 -1.10
CA LEU A 120 -8.05 19.63 -1.84
C LEU A 120 -7.60 20.42 -3.07
N ALA A 121 -8.53 21.01 -3.82
CA ALA A 121 -8.21 21.81 -4.99
C ALA A 121 -7.40 23.06 -4.62
N ASP A 122 -7.84 23.81 -3.61
CA ASP A 122 -7.15 25.01 -3.11
C ASP A 122 -5.75 24.66 -2.60
N PHE A 123 -5.62 23.58 -1.83
CA PHE A 123 -4.33 23.13 -1.32
C PHE A 123 -3.34 22.80 -2.44
N ILE A 124 -3.77 22.04 -3.45
CA ILE A 124 -2.93 21.68 -4.59
C ILE A 124 -2.53 22.93 -5.38
N GLU A 125 -3.48 23.84 -5.63
CA GLU A 125 -3.21 25.08 -6.36
C GLU A 125 -2.21 25.96 -5.62
N ILE A 126 -2.46 26.25 -4.33
CA ILE A 126 -1.64 27.16 -3.54
C ILE A 126 -0.23 26.60 -3.37
N VAL A 127 -0.09 25.31 -3.03
CA VAL A 127 1.22 24.68 -2.85
C VAL A 127 2.01 24.66 -4.15
N TYR A 128 1.38 24.34 -5.28
CA TYR A 128 2.05 24.34 -6.57
C TYR A 128 2.43 25.76 -7.00
N ARG A 129 1.51 26.72 -6.92
CA ARG A 129 1.75 28.11 -7.34
C ARG A 129 2.79 28.79 -6.48
N GLU A 130 2.80 28.58 -5.17
CA GLU A 130 3.69 29.33 -4.26
C GLU A 130 5.02 28.61 -4.03
N LEU A 131 5.00 27.29 -3.93
CA LEU A 131 6.18 26.48 -3.58
C LEU A 131 6.74 25.68 -4.77
N GLY A 132 6.01 25.56 -5.89
CA GLY A 132 6.42 24.73 -7.03
C GLY A 132 6.36 23.24 -6.75
N VAL A 133 5.59 22.82 -5.75
CA VAL A 133 5.54 21.45 -5.25
C VAL A 133 4.32 20.75 -5.79
N GLN A 134 4.50 19.51 -6.24
CA GLN A 134 3.43 18.64 -6.70
C GLN A 134 2.92 17.75 -5.56
N ILE A 135 1.61 17.52 -5.54
CA ILE A 135 0.95 16.70 -4.51
C ILE A 135 0.66 15.31 -5.04
N ARG A 136 1.11 14.28 -4.32
CA ARG A 136 0.74 12.89 -4.61
C ARG A 136 -0.45 12.47 -3.74
N LEU A 137 -1.48 11.97 -4.40
CA LEU A 137 -2.72 11.52 -3.79
C LEU A 137 -2.71 10.01 -3.60
N SER A 138 -3.11 9.55 -2.43
CA SER A 138 -3.43 8.14 -2.16
C SER A 138 -4.67 8.08 -1.29
N THR A 139 -5.67 7.34 -1.76
CA THR A 139 -7.02 7.36 -1.18
C THR A 139 -7.71 6.01 -1.36
N VAL A 140 -8.76 5.75 -0.58
CA VAL A 140 -9.71 4.66 -0.85
C VAL A 140 -11.00 5.16 -1.54
N GLY A 141 -11.03 6.44 -1.92
CA GLY A 141 -12.15 7.10 -2.59
C GLY A 141 -13.08 7.85 -1.62
N PHE A 142 -14.18 8.37 -2.16
CA PHE A 142 -15.24 9.05 -1.42
C PHE A 142 -16.62 8.65 -1.99
N SER A 143 -17.70 8.85 -1.24
CA SER A 143 -19.04 8.58 -1.75
C SER A 143 -19.42 9.57 -2.85
N ARG A 144 -19.96 9.07 -3.97
CA ARG A 144 -20.46 9.92 -5.07
C ARG A 144 -21.64 10.81 -4.65
N TYR A 145 -22.28 10.53 -3.52
CA TYR A 145 -23.35 11.35 -2.96
C TYR A 145 -22.84 12.57 -2.18
N ASN A 146 -21.52 12.66 -1.93
CA ASN A 146 -20.91 13.85 -1.34
C ASN A 146 -20.62 14.92 -2.42
N ASN A 147 -21.55 15.85 -2.61
CA ASN A 147 -21.43 16.90 -3.64
C ASN A 147 -20.19 17.81 -3.45
N VAL A 148 -19.79 18.07 -2.20
CA VAL A 148 -18.62 18.92 -1.88
C VAL A 148 -17.35 18.24 -2.39
N LEU A 149 -17.14 16.97 -2.05
CA LEU A 149 -15.96 16.22 -2.50
C LEU A 149 -15.97 16.00 -4.02
N ASN A 150 -17.12 15.69 -4.63
CA ASN A 150 -17.21 15.61 -6.08
C ASN A 150 -16.74 16.90 -6.74
N ARG A 151 -17.19 18.06 -6.26
CA ARG A 151 -16.76 19.36 -6.79
C ARG A 151 -15.25 19.55 -6.60
N ALA A 152 -14.73 19.32 -5.41
CA ALA A 152 -13.30 19.46 -5.11
C ALA A 152 -12.44 18.60 -6.04
N HIS A 153 -12.78 17.32 -6.20
CA HIS A 153 -12.02 16.39 -7.04
C HIS A 153 -12.14 16.70 -8.55
N ASN A 154 -13.29 17.21 -9.02
CA ASN A 154 -13.42 17.70 -10.39
C ASN A 154 -12.53 18.92 -10.64
N LEU A 155 -12.43 19.86 -9.68
CA LEU A 155 -11.55 21.02 -9.78
C LEU A 155 -10.06 20.61 -9.84
N VAL A 156 -9.65 19.65 -9.01
CA VAL A 156 -8.30 19.07 -9.05
C VAL A 156 -7.94 18.55 -10.45
N ASN A 157 -8.91 17.94 -11.14
CA ASN A 157 -8.71 17.39 -12.49
C ASN A 157 -8.98 18.40 -13.62
N SER A 158 -9.11 19.70 -13.30
CA SER A 158 -9.15 20.75 -14.31
C SER A 158 -7.81 20.88 -15.02
N ARG A 159 -7.82 21.29 -16.30
CA ARG A 159 -6.61 21.38 -17.14
C ARG A 159 -5.48 22.20 -16.50
N ASN A 160 -5.81 23.22 -15.73
CA ASN A 160 -4.83 24.12 -15.11
C ASN A 160 -4.11 23.47 -13.91
N LEU A 161 -4.71 22.46 -13.26
CA LEU A 161 -4.15 21.81 -12.08
C LEU A 161 -3.52 20.45 -12.35
N LEU A 162 -3.69 19.87 -13.55
CA LEU A 162 -3.03 18.60 -13.91
C LEU A 162 -1.50 18.61 -13.67
N PRO A 163 -0.74 19.67 -13.99
CA PRO A 163 0.69 19.74 -13.71
C PRO A 163 1.04 19.79 -12.20
N ALA A 164 0.09 20.17 -11.34
CA ALA A 164 0.27 20.23 -9.90
C ALA A 164 0.11 18.85 -9.21
N ILE A 165 -0.38 17.85 -9.94
CA ILE A 165 -0.60 16.50 -9.42
C ILE A 165 0.65 15.63 -9.65
N GLY A 166 1.27 15.21 -8.56
CA GLY A 166 2.45 14.34 -8.56
C GLY A 166 2.14 12.85 -8.67
N GLY A 167 0.88 12.44 -8.78
CA GLY A 167 0.45 11.05 -8.95
C GLY A 167 -0.83 10.74 -8.18
N VAL A 168 -1.64 9.82 -8.70
CA VAL A 168 -2.93 9.41 -8.12
C VAL A 168 -2.94 7.91 -7.93
N ARG A 169 -3.19 7.48 -6.70
CA ARG A 169 -3.29 6.07 -6.35
C ARG A 169 -4.61 5.80 -5.64
N LEU A 170 -5.45 4.99 -6.27
CA LEU A 170 -6.67 4.49 -5.65
C LEU A 170 -6.39 3.12 -5.04
N SER A 171 -6.74 2.93 -3.77
CA SER A 171 -6.63 1.63 -3.11
C SER A 171 -7.99 0.93 -3.14
N PHE A 172 -8.09 -0.15 -3.89
CA PHE A 172 -9.27 -1.02 -3.91
C PHE A 172 -9.00 -2.22 -3.00
N THR A 173 -9.66 -2.23 -1.84
CA THR A 173 -9.24 -3.04 -0.68
C THR A 173 -10.45 -3.63 0.07
N PRO A 174 -10.36 -4.86 0.61
CA PRO A 174 -11.49 -5.49 1.30
C PRO A 174 -11.76 -4.87 2.68
N TYR A 175 -10.96 -3.90 3.10
CA TYR A 175 -11.02 -3.27 4.43
C TYR A 175 -11.61 -1.85 4.42
N ALA A 176 -11.97 -1.31 3.27
CA ALA A 176 -12.78 -0.10 3.23
C ALA A 176 -14.17 -0.41 3.82
N ILE A 177 -14.74 0.51 4.60
CA ILE A 177 -15.98 0.24 5.38
C ILE A 177 -17.11 -0.24 4.48
N GLY A 178 -17.33 0.42 3.34
CA GLY A 178 -18.35 0.05 2.35
C GLY A 178 -18.21 -1.39 1.84
N TRP A 179 -16.99 -1.91 1.74
CA TRP A 179 -16.74 -3.28 1.34
C TRP A 179 -16.90 -4.28 2.49
N ALA A 180 -16.33 -3.94 3.64
CA ALA A 180 -16.24 -4.82 4.81
C ALA A 180 -17.60 -5.03 5.49
N HIS A 181 -18.43 -3.98 5.55
CA HIS A 181 -19.72 -3.99 6.23
C HIS A 181 -20.92 -4.11 5.28
N LYS A 182 -20.72 -4.79 4.15
CA LYS A 182 -21.71 -5.00 3.07
C LYS A 182 -23.10 -5.54 3.47
N ASN A 183 -23.23 -6.09 4.67
CA ASN A 183 -24.47 -6.69 5.18
C ASN A 183 -25.19 -5.76 6.18
N SER A 184 -24.73 -4.51 6.34
CA SER A 184 -25.44 -3.51 7.15
C SER A 184 -26.46 -2.74 6.32
N ASN A 185 -27.45 -2.14 6.96
CA ASN A 185 -28.42 -1.27 6.29
C ASN A 185 -27.81 0.07 5.82
N GLN A 186 -26.57 0.39 6.21
CA GLN A 186 -25.91 1.67 5.94
C GLN A 186 -24.88 1.60 4.80
N TYR A 187 -24.35 0.41 4.49
CA TYR A 187 -23.25 0.25 3.55
C TYR A 187 -23.59 -0.78 2.46
N SER A 188 -23.26 -0.47 1.21
CA SER A 188 -23.47 -1.35 0.06
C SER A 188 -22.20 -1.54 -0.76
N ARG A 189 -21.91 -2.80 -1.15
CA ARG A 189 -20.85 -3.11 -2.12
C ARG A 189 -21.12 -2.53 -3.50
N GLU A 190 -22.39 -2.51 -3.91
CA GLU A 190 -22.78 -1.92 -5.19
C GLU A 190 -22.49 -0.41 -5.17
N ASP A 191 -22.82 0.28 -4.07
CA ASP A 191 -22.48 1.68 -3.93
C ASP A 191 -20.98 1.91 -3.87
N TYR A 192 -20.24 1.05 -3.17
CA TYR A 192 -18.77 1.12 -3.17
C TYR A 192 -18.21 1.01 -4.60
N ILE A 193 -18.69 0.06 -5.40
CA ILE A 193 -18.28 -0.11 -6.81
C ILE A 193 -18.61 1.14 -7.64
N ASN A 194 -19.81 1.70 -7.48
CA ASN A 194 -20.24 2.91 -8.16
C ASN A 194 -19.43 4.15 -7.72
N ASP A 195 -19.03 4.23 -6.46
CA ASP A 195 -18.19 5.32 -5.92
C ASP A 195 -16.76 5.24 -6.46
N ILE A 196 -16.18 4.04 -6.52
CA ILE A 196 -14.89 3.79 -7.17
C ILE A 196 -14.98 4.14 -8.66
N SER A 197 -16.05 3.74 -9.36
CA SER A 197 -16.28 4.12 -10.75
C SER A 197 -16.34 5.64 -10.93
N ASN A 198 -17.08 6.34 -10.06
CA ASN A 198 -17.18 7.80 -10.09
C ASN A 198 -15.81 8.47 -9.91
N PHE A 199 -15.02 8.01 -8.92
CA PHE A 199 -13.65 8.49 -8.72
C PHE A 199 -12.78 8.30 -9.97
N LEU A 200 -12.80 7.10 -10.54
CA LEU A 200 -12.01 6.77 -11.73
C LEU A 200 -12.41 7.61 -12.95
N ASN A 201 -13.70 7.91 -13.10
CA ASN A 201 -14.20 8.79 -14.14
C ASN A 201 -13.72 10.25 -13.94
N ILE A 202 -13.80 10.78 -12.72
CA ILE A 202 -13.32 12.13 -12.39
C ILE A 202 -11.82 12.28 -12.68
N TYR A 203 -11.02 11.25 -12.40
CA TYR A 203 -9.57 11.27 -12.60
C TYR A 203 -9.11 10.84 -14.00
N LYS A 204 -10.04 10.52 -14.91
CA LYS A 204 -9.72 10.18 -16.30
C LYS A 204 -8.91 11.26 -17.03
N PRO A 205 -9.18 12.58 -16.88
CA PRO A 205 -8.33 13.61 -17.48
C PRO A 205 -6.86 13.56 -17.04
N TYR A 206 -6.59 13.21 -15.78
CA TYR A 206 -5.22 13.04 -15.29
C TYR A 206 -4.57 11.75 -15.82
N TYR A 207 -5.34 10.67 -15.92
CA TYR A 207 -4.92 9.45 -16.62
C TYR A 207 -4.53 9.75 -18.07
N ASP A 208 -5.38 10.47 -18.82
CA ASP A 208 -5.11 10.82 -20.22
C ASP A 208 -3.88 11.74 -20.36
N TYR A 209 -3.63 12.59 -19.36
CA TYR A 209 -2.47 13.49 -19.34
C TYR A 209 -1.15 12.78 -19.00
N THR A 210 -1.14 11.78 -18.12
CA THR A 210 0.10 11.17 -17.60
C THR A 210 0.31 9.70 -17.96
N GLY A 211 -0.73 9.02 -18.41
CA GLY A 211 -0.78 7.57 -18.56
C GLY A 211 -0.76 6.82 -17.22
N SER A 212 -0.55 5.50 -17.31
CA SER A 212 -0.54 4.63 -16.13
C SER A 212 0.82 4.53 -15.46
N GLY A 213 0.81 4.29 -14.15
CA GLY A 213 2.02 3.98 -13.38
C GLY A 213 1.91 4.33 -11.91
N ARG A 214 2.77 3.70 -11.09
CA ARG A 214 2.86 3.96 -9.63
C ARG A 214 3.12 5.41 -9.29
N ARG A 215 3.80 6.12 -10.18
CA ARG A 215 4.16 7.54 -10.08
C ARG A 215 3.16 8.44 -10.81
N ASN A 216 2.31 7.88 -11.66
CA ASN A 216 1.26 8.56 -12.42
C ASN A 216 -0.10 8.14 -11.84
N MET A 217 -1.03 7.63 -12.66
CA MET A 217 -2.29 7.06 -12.18
C MET A 217 -2.26 5.52 -12.08
N CYS A 218 -2.73 4.97 -10.97
CA CYS A 218 -2.90 3.53 -10.79
C CYS A 218 -3.96 3.17 -9.75
N VAL A 219 -4.44 1.93 -9.82
CA VAL A 219 -5.28 1.27 -8.82
C VAL A 219 -4.49 0.13 -8.18
N GLU A 220 -4.34 0.16 -6.86
CA GLU A 220 -3.72 -0.92 -6.08
C GLU A 220 -4.78 -1.85 -5.52
N LEU A 221 -4.71 -3.12 -5.93
CA LEU A 221 -5.50 -4.21 -5.37
C LEU A 221 -4.72 -4.84 -4.21
N ARG A 222 -5.39 -4.97 -3.07
CA ARG A 222 -4.86 -5.60 -1.86
C ARG A 222 -5.80 -6.71 -1.43
N PHE A 223 -5.26 -7.85 -1.04
CA PHE A 223 -6.05 -8.98 -0.57
C PHE A 223 -5.78 -9.28 0.91
N LYS A 224 -6.76 -9.92 1.56
CA LYS A 224 -6.58 -10.42 2.93
C LYS A 224 -5.48 -11.48 2.95
N PRO A 225 -4.72 -11.63 4.05
CA PRO A 225 -3.74 -12.72 4.14
C PRO A 225 -4.43 -14.08 4.19
N LEU A 226 -4.04 -15.00 3.32
CA LEU A 226 -4.44 -16.41 3.44
C LEU A 226 -3.50 -17.13 4.41
N VAL A 227 -3.92 -17.25 5.66
CA VAL A 227 -3.15 -17.92 6.74
C VAL A 227 -3.77 -19.26 7.12
N LYS A 228 -2.92 -20.30 7.14
CA LYS A 228 -3.24 -21.67 7.53
C LYS A 228 -2.40 -22.08 8.75
N ILE A 229 -3.04 -22.15 9.91
CA ILE A 229 -2.40 -22.67 11.12
C ILE A 229 -2.34 -24.19 11.00
N CYS A 230 -1.14 -24.74 11.04
CA CYS A 230 -0.88 -26.17 10.90
C CYS A 230 0.45 -26.55 11.57
N ASP A 231 0.60 -27.82 11.88
CA ASP A 231 1.86 -28.35 12.37
C ASP A 231 2.91 -28.36 11.25
N ILE A 232 4.09 -27.83 11.56
CA ILE A 232 5.24 -27.84 10.66
C ILE A 232 6.28 -28.77 11.24
N LYS A 233 6.63 -29.83 10.51
CA LYS A 233 7.69 -30.76 10.90
C LYS A 233 8.88 -30.61 9.98
N ILE A 234 10.06 -30.50 10.57
CA ILE A 234 11.33 -30.39 9.85
C ILE A 234 12.28 -31.43 10.43
N TYR A 235 12.81 -32.28 9.57
CA TYR A 235 13.70 -33.37 9.94
C TYR A 235 14.44 -33.87 8.70
N ASP A 236 15.42 -34.75 8.89
CA ASP A 236 16.19 -35.35 7.80
C ASP A 236 15.80 -36.81 7.58
N ILE A 237 15.66 -37.22 6.32
CA ILE A 237 15.54 -38.63 5.91
C ILE A 237 16.61 -38.90 4.85
N HIS A 238 17.44 -39.92 5.03
CA HIS A 238 18.51 -40.28 4.09
C HIS A 238 19.40 -39.08 3.71
N GLN A 239 19.67 -38.18 4.67
CA GLN A 239 20.42 -36.93 4.50
C GLN A 239 19.73 -35.86 3.63
N HIS A 240 18.47 -36.05 3.26
CA HIS A 240 17.63 -35.02 2.66
C HIS A 240 16.82 -34.31 3.72
N MET A 241 16.78 -32.98 3.63
CA MET A 241 15.93 -32.17 4.49
C MET A 241 14.48 -32.28 4.02
N ILE A 242 13.59 -32.56 4.97
CA ILE A 242 12.16 -32.64 4.76
C ILE A 242 11.48 -31.48 5.49
N ILE A 243 10.60 -30.77 4.80
CA ILE A 243 9.66 -29.82 5.41
C ILE A 243 8.26 -30.33 5.12
N LEU A 244 7.54 -30.77 6.15
CA LEU A 244 6.14 -31.14 6.07
C LEU A 244 5.30 -30.00 6.62
N ALA A 245 4.45 -29.44 5.77
CA ALA A 245 3.56 -28.33 6.09
C ALA A 245 2.12 -28.73 5.72
N ASP A 246 1.35 -29.15 6.72
CA ASP A 246 0.03 -29.75 6.52
C ASP A 246 0.08 -30.95 5.55
N ASN A 247 -0.73 -30.94 4.49
CA ASN A 247 -0.77 -31.96 3.44
C ASN A 247 0.24 -31.72 2.31
N VAL A 248 1.30 -30.93 2.53
CA VAL A 248 2.33 -30.68 1.53
C VAL A 248 3.71 -31.03 2.08
N ILE A 249 4.43 -31.86 1.34
CA ILE A 249 5.80 -32.22 1.66
C ILE A 249 6.78 -31.59 0.68
N TYR A 250 7.86 -31.03 1.24
CA TYR A 250 9.01 -30.53 0.50
C TYR A 250 10.24 -31.36 0.85
N ILE A 251 10.94 -31.85 -0.17
CA ILE A 251 12.12 -32.73 -0.01
C ILE A 251 13.29 -32.10 -0.74
N SER A 252 14.40 -31.84 -0.05
CA SER A 252 15.56 -31.21 -0.67
C SER A 252 16.10 -32.06 -1.82
N GLN A 253 16.42 -31.44 -2.95
CA GLN A 253 16.95 -32.18 -4.10
C GLN A 253 18.31 -32.81 -3.80
N ASN A 254 19.15 -32.06 -3.08
CA ASN A 254 20.49 -32.49 -2.69
C ASN A 254 20.50 -32.98 -1.24
N LYS A 255 21.50 -33.82 -0.92
CA LYS A 255 21.79 -34.30 0.44
C LYS A 255 22.64 -33.29 1.21
N ASN A 256 22.59 -33.35 2.54
CA ASN A 256 23.42 -32.58 3.48
C ASN A 256 23.45 -31.08 3.14
N ILE A 257 22.28 -30.52 2.82
CA ILE A 257 22.20 -29.11 2.42
C ILE A 257 22.61 -28.20 3.58
N GLN A 258 23.37 -27.16 3.27
CA GLN A 258 23.58 -26.05 4.20
C GLN A 258 22.60 -24.94 3.85
N PHE A 259 21.57 -24.78 4.68
CA PHE A 259 20.56 -23.76 4.45
C PHE A 259 20.94 -22.48 5.19
N GLU A 260 21.49 -21.51 4.48
CA GLU A 260 21.85 -20.21 5.05
C GLU A 260 20.68 -19.22 4.98
N ALA A 261 20.61 -18.32 5.98
CA ALA A 261 19.59 -17.28 5.99
C ALA A 261 19.88 -16.26 4.87
N ALA A 262 18.87 -16.01 4.03
CA ALA A 262 18.91 -15.04 2.96
C ALA A 262 18.36 -13.68 3.42
N ASN A 263 18.92 -12.61 2.86
CA ASN A 263 18.46 -11.24 2.99
C ASN A 263 18.14 -10.65 1.63
N ILE A 264 17.38 -9.55 1.63
CA ILE A 264 17.14 -8.76 0.42
C ILE A 264 18.48 -8.23 -0.12
N ARG A 265 18.80 -8.54 -1.37
CA ARG A 265 19.99 -8.02 -2.05
C ARG A 265 19.74 -6.64 -2.63
N ASN A 266 18.59 -6.46 -3.30
CA ASN A 266 18.22 -5.20 -3.92
C ASN A 266 16.72 -4.91 -3.73
N GLN A 267 16.45 -3.90 -2.91
CA GLN A 267 15.14 -3.40 -2.52
C GLN A 267 14.39 -2.65 -3.64
N PHE A 268 15.11 -2.19 -4.67
CA PHE A 268 14.52 -1.49 -5.82
C PHE A 268 14.06 -2.43 -6.93
N VAL A 269 14.49 -3.69 -6.88
CA VAL A 269 14.02 -4.73 -7.81
C VAL A 269 12.60 -5.16 -7.41
N HIS A 270 11.68 -5.10 -8.36
CA HIS A 270 10.28 -5.43 -8.11
C HIS A 270 10.04 -6.93 -7.90
N SER A 271 10.86 -7.80 -8.50
CA SER A 271 10.93 -9.21 -8.10
C SER A 271 11.67 -9.35 -6.77
N ILE A 272 11.45 -10.46 -6.07
CA ILE A 272 12.25 -10.78 -4.89
C ILE A 272 13.67 -11.13 -5.35
N ASP A 273 14.65 -10.33 -4.92
CA ASP A 273 16.08 -10.54 -5.15
C ASP A 273 16.79 -10.75 -3.81
N LEU A 274 17.33 -11.94 -3.62
CA LEU A 274 17.94 -12.40 -2.37
C LEU A 274 19.44 -12.63 -2.56
N ASP A 275 20.21 -12.37 -1.50
CA ASP A 275 21.67 -12.47 -1.49
C ASP A 275 22.18 -13.92 -1.62
N LYS A 276 21.41 -14.91 -1.16
CA LYS A 276 21.67 -16.35 -1.33
C LYS A 276 21.00 -16.94 -2.57
N LYS A 277 21.56 -18.03 -3.07
CA LYS A 277 20.90 -18.86 -4.11
C LYS A 277 19.81 -19.73 -3.47
N PRO A 278 18.71 -20.03 -4.18
CA PRO A 278 17.70 -20.94 -3.67
C PRO A 278 18.25 -22.36 -3.59
N ILE A 279 17.73 -23.13 -2.64
CA ILE A 279 17.88 -24.59 -2.64
C ILE A 279 16.64 -25.17 -3.30
N LYS A 280 16.83 -26.13 -4.21
CA LYS A 280 15.74 -26.80 -4.90
C LYS A 280 15.13 -27.88 -4.00
N PHE A 281 13.80 -27.90 -3.94
CA PHE A 281 13.03 -28.93 -3.24
C PHE A 281 12.01 -29.53 -4.21
N TRP A 282 11.77 -30.84 -4.13
CA TRP A 282 10.58 -31.41 -4.73
C TRP A 282 9.37 -31.13 -3.84
N CYS A 283 8.23 -30.79 -4.44
CA CYS A 283 6.97 -30.50 -3.75
C CYS A 283 5.90 -31.52 -4.15
N PHE A 284 5.25 -32.13 -3.15
CA PHE A 284 4.16 -33.10 -3.36
C PHE A 284 3.01 -32.88 -2.37
N GLU A 285 1.79 -33.21 -2.81
CA GLU A 285 0.66 -33.42 -1.91
C GLU A 285 0.92 -34.73 -1.11
N TYR A 286 0.82 -34.65 0.21
CA TYR A 286 1.04 -35.74 1.15
C TYR A 286 -0.30 -36.20 1.74
N THR A 287 -0.56 -37.50 1.69
CA THR A 287 -1.70 -38.13 2.37
C THR A 287 -1.19 -38.92 3.57
N ASN A 288 -1.96 -39.01 4.66
CA ASN A 288 -1.52 -39.66 5.91
C ASN A 288 -1.08 -41.13 5.72
N ASP A 289 -1.57 -41.80 4.68
CA ASP A 289 -1.23 -43.18 4.34
C ASP A 289 0.10 -43.34 3.59
N MET A 290 0.79 -42.24 3.24
CA MET A 290 2.09 -42.30 2.56
C MET A 290 3.22 -42.66 3.53
N ASN A 291 3.95 -43.74 3.23
CA ASN A 291 5.21 -44.03 3.90
C ASN A 291 6.31 -43.09 3.37
N LEU A 292 6.71 -42.13 4.19
CA LEU A 292 7.73 -41.12 3.86
C LEU A 292 9.09 -41.71 3.47
N ASN A 293 9.54 -42.77 4.14
CA ASN A 293 10.80 -43.42 3.78
C ASN A 293 10.71 -44.05 2.39
N SER A 294 9.60 -44.74 2.10
CA SER A 294 9.37 -45.32 0.77
C SER A 294 9.24 -44.24 -0.30
N LEU A 295 8.58 -43.11 0.00
CA LEU A 295 8.51 -41.98 -0.92
C LEU A 295 9.91 -41.46 -1.21
N VAL A 296 10.74 -41.18 -0.21
CA VAL A 296 12.13 -40.72 -0.43
C VAL A 296 12.93 -41.74 -1.24
N GLU A 297 12.82 -43.05 -0.95
CA GLU A 297 13.48 -44.10 -1.72
C GLU A 297 13.02 -44.15 -3.19
N GLN A 298 11.71 -44.02 -3.44
CA GLN A 298 11.16 -43.97 -4.79
C GLN A 298 11.65 -42.73 -5.54
N LEU A 299 11.71 -41.58 -4.87
CA LEU A 299 12.22 -40.35 -5.46
C LEU A 299 13.73 -40.42 -5.75
N LEU A 300 14.48 -41.21 -4.99
CA LEU A 300 15.89 -41.52 -5.24
C LEU A 300 16.08 -42.47 -6.42
N ALA A 301 15.13 -43.39 -6.63
CA ALA A 301 15.18 -44.39 -7.71
C ALA A 301 14.65 -43.85 -9.06
N ILE A 302 13.69 -42.92 -9.02
CA ILE A 302 13.06 -42.34 -10.20
C ILE A 302 13.76 -41.01 -10.50
N ASN A 303 14.30 -40.87 -11.71
CA ASN A 303 14.75 -39.58 -12.23
C ASN A 303 13.49 -38.72 -12.50
N LEU A 304 12.95 -38.10 -11.44
CA LEU A 304 11.67 -37.39 -11.50
C LEU A 304 11.77 -36.20 -12.44
N SER A 305 10.69 -35.98 -13.17
CA SER A 305 10.57 -34.80 -14.02
C SER A 305 10.73 -33.52 -13.19
N SER A 306 11.39 -32.52 -13.76
CA SER A 306 11.60 -31.18 -13.18
C SER A 306 10.31 -30.44 -12.81
N LYS A 307 9.12 -30.96 -13.16
CA LYS A 307 7.82 -30.31 -13.01
C LYS A 307 7.40 -30.03 -11.56
N ASN A 308 8.01 -30.69 -10.57
CA ASN A 308 7.69 -30.50 -9.15
C ASN A 308 8.80 -29.81 -8.33
N LEU A 309 9.84 -29.30 -8.99
CA LEU A 309 10.93 -28.60 -8.31
C LEU A 309 10.53 -27.15 -8.02
N VAL A 310 10.68 -26.75 -6.76
CA VAL A 310 10.44 -25.40 -6.26
C VAL A 310 11.71 -24.81 -5.67
N ASP A 311 11.82 -23.49 -5.76
CA ASP A 311 12.88 -22.74 -5.08
C ASP A 311 12.51 -22.53 -3.62
N ALA A 312 13.42 -22.83 -2.70
CA ALA A 312 13.25 -22.59 -1.28
C ALA A 312 14.38 -21.71 -0.75
N TYR A 313 14.01 -20.77 0.12
CA TYR A 313 14.93 -19.90 0.85
C TYR A 313 14.64 -20.00 2.35
N MET A 314 15.68 -20.00 3.17
CA MET A 314 15.54 -19.77 4.61
C MET A 314 15.68 -18.27 4.87
N LEU A 315 14.74 -17.68 5.61
CA LEU A 315 14.80 -16.31 6.08
C LEU A 315 14.67 -16.29 7.61
N LYS A 316 14.98 -15.14 8.22
CA LYS A 316 14.94 -14.97 9.67
C LYS A 316 14.32 -13.64 10.03
N ASN A 317 13.40 -13.68 10.99
CA ASN A 317 12.82 -12.49 11.59
C ASN A 317 13.05 -12.51 13.12
N ARG A 318 12.48 -11.57 13.89
CA ARG A 318 12.69 -11.44 15.35
C ARG A 318 12.22 -12.68 16.13
N GLU A 319 11.23 -13.40 15.61
CA GLU A 319 10.66 -14.61 16.22
C GLU A 319 11.34 -15.91 15.76
N GLY A 320 12.23 -15.85 14.76
CA GLY A 320 13.08 -16.97 14.36
C GLY A 320 13.05 -17.22 12.85
N ILE A 321 13.48 -18.43 12.46
CA ILE A 321 13.54 -18.82 11.06
C ILE A 321 12.14 -19.05 10.47
N TYR A 322 12.03 -18.83 9.17
CA TYR A 322 10.90 -19.25 8.34
C TYR A 322 11.41 -19.57 6.94
N TYR A 323 10.65 -20.34 6.17
CA TYR A 323 11.04 -20.77 4.83
C TYR A 323 10.12 -20.14 3.80
N SER A 324 10.68 -19.55 2.75
CA SER A 324 9.92 -19.00 1.65
C SER A 324 10.09 -19.89 0.42
N ILE A 325 8.99 -20.47 -0.02
CA ILE A 325 8.90 -21.36 -1.17
C ILE A 325 8.38 -20.55 -2.36
N SER A 326 9.11 -20.59 -3.48
CA SER A 326 8.83 -19.88 -4.72
C SER A 326 8.39 -18.41 -4.53
N PRO A 327 9.16 -17.59 -3.78
CA PRO A 327 8.77 -16.20 -3.49
C PRO A 327 8.73 -15.29 -4.73
N THR A 328 9.43 -15.67 -5.80
CA THR A 328 9.58 -14.86 -7.00
C THR A 328 8.41 -15.06 -7.97
N ILE A 329 8.00 -14.00 -8.66
CA ILE A 329 6.99 -14.07 -9.73
C ILE A 329 7.69 -14.58 -10.99
N SER A 330 7.18 -15.67 -11.56
CA SER A 330 7.68 -16.26 -12.80
C SER A 330 6.77 -15.93 -14.00
N GLU A 331 7.15 -16.37 -15.20
CA GLU A 331 6.29 -16.29 -16.39
C GLU A 331 4.97 -17.05 -16.23
N ASN A 332 4.96 -18.10 -15.40
CA ASN A 332 3.77 -18.90 -15.09
C ASN A 332 3.06 -18.43 -13.82
N GLY A 333 3.35 -17.20 -13.37
CA GLY A 333 2.76 -16.59 -12.19
C GLY A 333 3.53 -16.83 -10.90
N ASN A 334 2.83 -16.70 -9.78
CA ASN A 334 3.38 -16.83 -8.44
C ASN A 334 2.54 -17.81 -7.60
N LYS A 335 3.21 -18.84 -7.08
CA LYS A 335 2.63 -19.89 -6.24
C LYS A 335 3.28 -19.92 -4.85
N GLY A 336 3.70 -18.75 -4.37
CA GLY A 336 4.60 -18.66 -3.23
C GLY A 336 3.93 -19.03 -1.91
N VAL A 337 4.70 -19.62 -0.98
CA VAL A 337 4.25 -19.91 0.38
C VAL A 337 5.36 -19.57 1.37
N ASN A 338 5.01 -18.97 2.51
CA ASN A 338 5.92 -18.77 3.63
C ASN A 338 5.54 -19.70 4.79
N ILE A 339 6.47 -20.55 5.21
CA ILE A 339 6.29 -21.61 6.20
C ILE A 339 6.96 -21.19 7.50
N TYR A 340 6.20 -21.19 8.59
CA TYR A 340 6.60 -20.74 9.92
C TYR A 340 6.60 -21.91 10.90
N PRO A 341 7.76 -22.53 11.17
CA PRO A 341 7.88 -23.49 12.26
C PRO A 341 7.67 -22.83 13.61
N ARG A 342 7.28 -23.63 14.61
CA ARG A 342 7.21 -23.18 16.00
C ARG A 342 8.62 -22.87 16.50
N THR A 343 8.74 -21.83 17.32
CA THR A 343 9.99 -21.48 18.02
C THR A 343 9.66 -21.09 19.46
N ASP A 344 10.66 -20.84 20.30
CA ASP A 344 10.43 -20.36 21.68
C ASP A 344 9.66 -19.02 21.72
N LYS A 345 9.83 -18.19 20.68
CA LYS A 345 9.15 -16.90 20.54
C LYS A 345 7.84 -17.00 19.77
N ARG A 346 7.77 -17.90 18.77
CA ARG A 346 6.61 -18.10 17.91
C ARG A 346 5.72 -19.22 18.44
N LYS A 347 4.60 -18.83 19.07
CA LYS A 347 3.71 -19.78 19.77
C LYS A 347 2.96 -20.74 18.84
N LYS A 348 2.65 -20.32 17.62
CA LYS A 348 1.95 -21.12 16.61
C LYS A 348 2.84 -21.37 15.41
N SER A 349 2.70 -22.54 14.80
CA SER A 349 3.24 -22.81 13.48
C SER A 349 2.17 -22.68 12.40
N GLY A 350 2.59 -22.52 11.15
CA GLY A 350 1.67 -22.54 10.02
C GLY A 350 2.26 -21.91 8.77
N CYS A 351 1.39 -21.57 7.83
CA CYS A 351 1.77 -21.02 6.54
C CYS A 351 1.03 -19.71 6.24
N ILE A 352 1.73 -18.79 5.58
CA ILE A 352 1.13 -17.66 4.87
C ILE A 352 1.22 -17.97 3.38
N ILE A 353 0.08 -18.21 2.74
CA ILE A 353 0.01 -18.45 1.31
C ILE A 353 0.09 -17.10 0.60
N THR A 354 1.13 -16.91 -0.20
CA THR A 354 1.39 -15.68 -0.97
C THR A 354 1.14 -15.83 -2.46
N GLU A 355 0.63 -17.00 -2.88
CA GLU A 355 0.14 -17.26 -4.22
C GLU A 355 -0.80 -16.15 -4.69
N ARG A 356 -0.54 -15.64 -5.90
CA ARG A 356 -1.29 -14.51 -6.48
C ARG A 356 -2.33 -15.03 -7.46
N PHE A 357 -3.45 -15.51 -6.93
CA PHE A 357 -4.52 -16.14 -7.73
C PHE A 357 -4.99 -15.25 -8.89
N PHE A 358 -5.20 -13.96 -8.64
CA PHE A 358 -5.59 -13.00 -9.68
C PHE A 358 -4.51 -12.83 -10.75
N LEU A 359 -3.25 -12.57 -10.35
CA LEU A 359 -2.13 -12.49 -11.30
C LEU A 359 -1.98 -13.76 -12.14
N ASN A 360 -2.12 -14.93 -11.52
CA ASN A 360 -2.04 -16.22 -12.22
C ASN A 360 -3.15 -16.35 -13.28
N ALA A 361 -4.37 -15.91 -12.94
CA ALA A 361 -5.49 -15.90 -13.88
C ALA A 361 -5.29 -14.90 -15.05
N LEU A 362 -4.74 -13.70 -14.78
CA LEU A 362 -4.35 -12.73 -15.82
C LEU A 362 -3.33 -13.31 -16.80
N ILE A 363 -2.29 -13.95 -16.27
CA ILE A 363 -1.22 -14.57 -17.07
C ILE A 363 -1.77 -15.67 -17.95
N ARG A 364 -2.65 -16.51 -17.41
CA ARG A 364 -3.28 -17.60 -18.18
C ARG A 364 -4.04 -17.07 -19.40
N VAL A 365 -4.79 -15.98 -19.25
CA VAL A 365 -5.47 -15.35 -20.40
C VAL A 365 -4.46 -14.77 -21.38
N LYS A 366 -3.43 -14.05 -20.92
CA LYS A 366 -2.37 -13.56 -21.82
C LYS A 366 -1.71 -14.69 -22.62
N HIS A 367 -1.40 -15.82 -21.98
CA HIS A 367 -0.82 -17.00 -22.62
C HIS A 367 -1.74 -17.60 -23.69
N GLN A 368 -3.06 -17.61 -23.47
CA GLN A 368 -4.04 -18.05 -24.48
C GLN A 368 -3.99 -17.18 -25.76
N HIS A 369 -3.55 -15.93 -25.63
CA HIS A 369 -3.32 -14.99 -26.74
C HIS A 369 -1.86 -14.96 -27.22
N GLY A 370 -1.01 -15.88 -26.77
CA GLY A 370 0.41 -15.94 -27.15
C GLY A 370 1.25 -14.78 -26.59
N LEU A 371 0.76 -14.07 -25.57
CA LEU A 371 1.44 -12.96 -24.93
C LEU A 371 2.22 -13.44 -23.69
N MET A 372 3.34 -12.79 -23.39
CA MET A 372 4.05 -13.02 -22.13
C MET A 372 3.38 -12.24 -20.98
N ARG A 373 3.67 -12.60 -19.73
CA ARG A 373 3.14 -11.98 -18.51
C ARG A 373 3.23 -10.45 -18.53
N ASN A 374 4.41 -9.94 -18.90
CA ASN A 374 4.72 -8.51 -18.90
C ASN A 374 4.37 -7.83 -20.23
N SER A 375 3.92 -8.56 -21.25
CA SER A 375 3.50 -7.96 -22.51
C SER A 375 2.27 -7.09 -22.30
N GLU A 376 2.21 -5.99 -23.05
CA GLU A 376 0.99 -5.20 -23.21
C GLU A 376 -0.10 -6.05 -23.86
N PHE A 377 -1.35 -5.77 -23.50
CA PHE A 377 -2.51 -6.45 -24.06
C PHE A 377 -3.53 -5.42 -24.56
N ASN A 378 -3.10 -4.59 -25.51
CA ASN A 378 -3.81 -3.40 -25.96
C ASN A 378 -5.16 -3.70 -26.63
N ASN A 379 -5.30 -4.88 -27.25
CA ASN A 379 -6.53 -5.32 -27.90
C ASN A 379 -7.43 -6.19 -26.99
N ALA A 380 -7.20 -6.18 -25.67
CA ALA A 380 -8.02 -6.94 -24.74
C ALA A 380 -9.49 -6.52 -24.83
N THR A 381 -10.37 -7.49 -24.66
CA THR A 381 -11.83 -7.33 -24.66
C THR A 381 -12.41 -7.56 -23.26
N TRP A 382 -13.67 -7.18 -23.06
CA TRP A 382 -14.36 -7.53 -21.81
C TRP A 382 -14.61 -9.05 -21.68
N ASP A 383 -14.60 -9.79 -22.79
CA ASP A 383 -14.64 -11.26 -22.76
C ASP A 383 -13.35 -11.85 -22.21
N ASP A 384 -12.19 -11.23 -22.49
CA ASP A 384 -10.92 -11.62 -21.87
C ASP A 384 -10.94 -11.38 -20.35
N VAL A 385 -11.54 -10.28 -19.91
CA VAL A 385 -11.74 -10.00 -18.48
C VAL A 385 -12.68 -11.04 -17.84
N ASN A 386 -13.77 -11.40 -18.52
CA ASN A 386 -14.66 -12.47 -18.07
C ASN A 386 -13.92 -13.82 -17.99
N GLN A 387 -13.03 -14.11 -18.94
CA GLN A 387 -12.21 -15.32 -18.93
C GLN A 387 -11.27 -15.37 -17.72
N VAL A 388 -10.79 -14.22 -17.21
CA VAL A 388 -10.03 -14.17 -15.95
C VAL A 388 -10.89 -14.60 -14.76
N LEU A 389 -12.15 -14.16 -14.68
CA LEU A 389 -13.08 -14.58 -13.63
C LEU A 389 -13.41 -16.09 -13.75
N LEU A 390 -13.64 -16.60 -14.96
CA LEU A 390 -13.86 -18.03 -15.19
C LEU A 390 -12.63 -18.87 -14.79
N ASN A 391 -11.42 -18.38 -15.07
CA ASN A 391 -10.19 -19.05 -14.64
C ASN A 391 -10.01 -19.07 -13.10
N LEU A 392 -10.63 -18.14 -12.37
CA LEU A 392 -10.65 -18.16 -10.91
C LEU A 392 -11.69 -19.16 -10.39
N GLU A 393 -12.89 -19.21 -11.00
CA GLU A 393 -13.92 -20.21 -10.66
C GLU A 393 -13.42 -21.65 -10.90
N GLU A 394 -12.68 -21.88 -12.00
CA GLU A 394 -12.05 -23.19 -12.23
C GLU A 394 -11.03 -23.53 -11.12
N GLN A 395 -10.27 -22.54 -10.62
CA GLN A 395 -9.36 -22.76 -9.50
C GLN A 395 -10.11 -23.08 -8.20
N VAL A 396 -11.29 -22.48 -7.96
CA VAL A 396 -12.15 -22.86 -6.83
C VAL A 396 -12.45 -24.35 -6.91
N GLU A 397 -12.91 -24.86 -8.06
CA GLU A 397 -13.25 -26.27 -8.22
C GLU A 397 -12.05 -27.22 -8.07
N ILE A 398 -10.88 -26.82 -8.60
CA ILE A 398 -9.63 -27.58 -8.44
C ILE A 398 -9.23 -27.66 -6.96
N TYR A 399 -9.26 -26.53 -6.25
CA TYR A 399 -8.87 -26.48 -4.84
C TYR A 399 -9.92 -27.03 -3.91
N ARG A 400 -11.19 -27.11 -4.29
CA ARG A 400 -12.25 -27.68 -3.45
C ARG A 400 -11.91 -29.10 -2.99
N ILE A 401 -11.24 -29.87 -3.85
CA ILE A 401 -10.82 -31.25 -3.56
C ILE A 401 -9.45 -31.27 -2.85
N LYS A 402 -8.54 -30.36 -3.22
CA LYS A 402 -7.12 -30.41 -2.82
C LYS A 402 -6.76 -29.61 -1.56
N ASP A 403 -7.38 -28.45 -1.41
CA ASP A 403 -7.14 -27.49 -0.33
C ASP A 403 -8.39 -26.60 -0.19
N SER A 404 -9.36 -27.07 0.60
CA SER A 404 -10.65 -26.39 0.79
C SER A 404 -10.48 -24.96 1.28
N ILE A 405 -9.43 -24.66 2.06
CA ILE A 405 -9.16 -23.31 2.56
C ILE A 405 -8.79 -22.37 1.41
N LYS A 406 -7.98 -22.82 0.44
CA LYS A 406 -7.69 -22.04 -0.78
C LYS A 406 -8.97 -21.83 -1.60
N SER A 407 -9.77 -22.88 -1.75
CA SER A 407 -11.04 -22.81 -2.48
C SER A 407 -11.98 -21.75 -1.90
N GLU A 408 -12.22 -21.79 -0.59
CA GLU A 408 -13.06 -20.82 0.13
C GLU A 408 -12.48 -19.40 0.01
N TYR A 409 -11.17 -19.26 0.17
CA TYR A 409 -10.52 -17.95 0.05
C TYR A 409 -10.67 -17.33 -1.36
N ILE A 410 -10.48 -18.11 -2.43
CA ILE A 410 -10.66 -17.61 -3.79
C ILE A 410 -12.11 -17.18 -4.01
N LYS A 411 -13.06 -18.01 -3.58
CA LYS A 411 -14.50 -17.77 -3.72
C LYS A 411 -14.99 -16.55 -2.95
N ASP A 412 -14.57 -16.40 -1.71
CA ASP A 412 -15.17 -15.42 -0.79
C ASP A 412 -14.40 -14.09 -0.73
N GLU A 413 -13.10 -14.10 -1.01
CA GLU A 413 -12.22 -12.93 -0.90
C GLU A 413 -11.67 -12.45 -2.26
N VAL A 414 -11.22 -13.35 -3.15
CA VAL A 414 -10.58 -12.97 -4.42
C VAL A 414 -11.60 -12.62 -5.49
N ILE A 415 -12.49 -13.54 -5.86
CA ILE A 415 -13.46 -13.37 -6.96
C ILE A 415 -14.34 -12.12 -6.76
N PRO A 416 -14.94 -11.88 -5.56
CA PRO A 416 -15.77 -10.71 -5.36
C PRO A 416 -15.00 -9.40 -5.59
N MET A 417 -13.77 -9.32 -5.09
CA MET A 417 -12.89 -8.15 -5.26
C MET A 417 -12.59 -7.88 -6.72
N ILE A 418 -12.20 -8.91 -7.49
CA ILE A 418 -11.86 -8.76 -8.91
C ILE A 418 -13.08 -8.41 -9.75
N SER A 419 -14.22 -9.06 -9.48
CA SER A 419 -15.48 -8.77 -10.17
C SER A 419 -15.94 -7.33 -9.93
N GLY A 420 -15.92 -6.87 -8.66
CA GLY A 420 -16.26 -5.50 -8.32
C GLY A 420 -15.32 -4.46 -8.94
N TYR A 421 -14.02 -4.77 -8.98
CA TYR A 421 -13.03 -3.91 -9.64
C TYR A 421 -13.25 -3.83 -11.17
N ALA A 422 -13.46 -4.98 -11.83
CA ALA A 422 -13.75 -5.03 -13.26
C ALA A 422 -15.03 -4.24 -13.61
N GLN A 423 -16.07 -4.37 -12.78
CA GLN A 423 -17.30 -3.60 -12.93
C GLN A 423 -17.05 -2.09 -12.78
N ALA A 424 -16.27 -1.67 -11.78
CA ALA A 424 -15.94 -0.25 -11.58
C ALA A 424 -15.18 0.34 -12.78
N LEU A 425 -14.22 -0.39 -13.35
CA LEU A 425 -13.52 0.03 -14.57
C LEU A 425 -14.47 0.16 -15.76
N LYS A 426 -15.36 -0.82 -15.94
CA LYS A 426 -16.34 -0.83 -17.03
C LYS A 426 -17.29 0.35 -16.95
N LEU A 427 -17.81 0.64 -15.76
CA LEU A 427 -18.71 1.77 -15.51
C LEU A 427 -18.01 3.13 -15.69
N ALA A 428 -16.72 3.23 -15.34
CA ALA A 428 -15.91 4.43 -15.55
C ALA A 428 -15.43 4.59 -17.02
N GLY A 429 -15.77 3.65 -17.90
CA GLY A 429 -15.40 3.68 -19.32
C GLY A 429 -13.90 3.49 -19.58
N TYR A 430 -13.17 2.81 -18.70
CA TYR A 430 -11.81 2.38 -18.97
C TYR A 430 -11.80 1.22 -19.97
N SER A 431 -10.69 1.05 -20.68
CA SER A 431 -10.54 -0.05 -21.63
C SER A 431 -10.32 -1.37 -20.88
N PRO A 432 -10.66 -2.53 -21.45
CA PRO A 432 -10.26 -3.81 -20.88
C PRO A 432 -8.73 -3.96 -20.79
N ALA A 433 -7.97 -3.30 -21.66
CA ALA A 433 -6.50 -3.30 -21.61
C ALA A 433 -5.96 -2.72 -20.30
N ASP A 434 -6.65 -1.76 -19.68
CA ASP A 434 -6.28 -1.18 -18.39
C ASP A 434 -6.34 -2.21 -17.25
N PHE A 435 -7.27 -3.16 -17.31
CA PHE A 435 -7.37 -4.27 -16.35
C PHE A 435 -6.15 -5.21 -16.43
N PHE A 436 -5.58 -5.39 -17.62
CA PHE A 436 -4.38 -6.21 -17.85
C PHE A 436 -3.06 -5.45 -17.75
N ASN A 437 -3.12 -4.12 -17.60
CA ASN A 437 -1.96 -3.25 -17.55
C ASN A 437 -1.33 -3.28 -16.14
N PRO A 438 -0.12 -3.86 -15.96
CA PRO A 438 0.52 -3.98 -14.64
C PRO A 438 1.00 -2.64 -14.05
N GLN A 439 0.98 -1.56 -14.84
CA GLN A 439 1.26 -0.20 -14.38
C GLN A 439 0.00 0.52 -13.88
N PHE A 440 -1.18 0.14 -14.38
CA PHE A 440 -2.46 0.69 -13.95
C PHE A 440 -3.12 -0.18 -12.89
N THR A 441 -3.37 -1.45 -13.20
CA THR A 441 -3.94 -2.46 -12.29
C THR A 441 -2.81 -3.17 -11.56
N ILE A 442 -2.56 -2.75 -10.32
CA ILE A 442 -1.44 -3.25 -9.53
C ILE A 442 -1.94 -4.26 -8.50
N ASP A 443 -1.73 -5.54 -8.78
CA ASP A 443 -1.79 -6.58 -7.75
C ASP A 443 -0.61 -6.40 -6.78
N THR A 444 -0.88 -5.92 -5.57
CA THR A 444 0.15 -5.75 -4.54
C THR A 444 0.39 -7.03 -3.73
N GLY A 445 -0.46 -8.05 -3.90
CA GLY A 445 -0.52 -9.27 -3.10
C GLY A 445 -1.34 -9.08 -1.83
N ILE A 446 -0.93 -9.78 -0.78
CA ILE A 446 -1.54 -9.64 0.55
C ILE A 446 -1.11 -8.34 1.23
N ILE A 447 -1.92 -7.87 2.16
CA ILE A 447 -1.56 -6.74 3.02
C ILE A 447 -0.30 -7.01 3.84
N CYS A 448 0.39 -5.94 4.25
CA CYS A 448 1.53 -6.01 5.15
C CYS A 448 1.07 -6.18 6.60
N ASN A 449 1.92 -6.81 7.42
CA ASN A 449 1.76 -6.78 8.87
C ASN A 449 2.24 -5.41 9.39
N LEU A 450 1.37 -4.41 9.36
CA LEU A 450 1.62 -3.04 9.84
C LEU A 450 0.42 -2.50 10.62
N GLY A 451 0.67 -1.85 11.75
CA GLY A 451 -0.38 -1.23 12.56
C GLY A 451 -1.41 -2.24 13.05
N LYS A 452 -2.70 -1.97 12.79
CA LYS A 452 -3.82 -2.79 13.27
C LYS A 452 -3.96 -4.16 12.59
N SER A 453 -3.16 -4.46 11.55
CA SER A 453 -3.32 -5.68 10.74
C SER A 453 -2.88 -6.98 11.43
N LEU A 454 -2.26 -6.93 12.61
CA LEU A 454 -1.66 -8.09 13.28
C LEU A 454 -2.63 -9.29 13.38
N ASN A 455 -3.91 -9.02 13.65
CA ASN A 455 -4.94 -10.05 13.83
C ASN A 455 -5.22 -10.85 12.54
N GLU A 456 -5.01 -10.24 11.36
CA GLU A 456 -5.20 -10.91 10.06
C GLU A 456 -4.20 -12.06 9.85
N PHE A 457 -3.09 -12.06 10.60
CA PHE A 457 -2.06 -13.11 10.53
C PHE A 457 -2.32 -14.27 11.50
N LYS A 458 -3.52 -14.35 12.11
CA LYS A 458 -4.04 -15.48 12.91
C LYS A 458 -3.11 -16.00 14.03
N GLY A 459 -2.22 -15.15 14.51
CA GLY A 459 -1.24 -15.46 15.55
C GLY A 459 0.01 -16.20 15.07
N ILE A 460 0.30 -16.23 13.76
CA ILE A 460 1.62 -16.64 13.23
C ILE A 460 2.74 -15.79 13.83
N THR A 461 2.44 -14.53 14.13
CA THR A 461 3.30 -13.64 14.90
C THR A 461 2.51 -12.99 16.02
N SER A 462 3.21 -12.62 17.08
CA SER A 462 2.69 -11.77 18.17
C SER A 462 3.18 -10.33 18.08
N LEU A 463 4.05 -10.03 17.10
CA LEU A 463 4.73 -8.76 16.99
C LEU A 463 4.10 -7.88 15.91
N GLU A 464 3.66 -6.69 16.32
CA GLU A 464 3.27 -5.63 15.40
C GLU A 464 4.47 -5.22 14.53
N ASN A 465 4.19 -4.88 13.27
CA ASN A 465 5.19 -4.44 12.29
C ASN A 465 6.29 -5.47 11.99
N GLU A 466 6.09 -6.75 12.34
CA GLU A 466 7.03 -7.80 11.99
C GLU A 466 6.94 -8.13 10.49
N PRO A 467 8.06 -8.14 9.76
CA PRO A 467 8.05 -8.65 8.39
C PRO A 467 7.75 -10.17 8.38
N LEU A 468 6.77 -10.54 7.57
CA LEU A 468 6.25 -11.90 7.44
C LEU A 468 6.29 -12.41 5.99
N THR A 469 6.98 -11.72 5.10
CA THR A 469 7.24 -12.19 3.75
C THR A 469 8.52 -11.51 3.25
N PRO A 470 9.21 -12.07 2.24
CA PRO A 470 10.28 -11.35 1.57
C PRO A 470 9.85 -9.98 1.00
N THR A 471 8.58 -9.83 0.61
CA THR A 471 8.04 -8.53 0.17
C THR A 471 7.96 -7.53 1.34
N HIS A 472 7.58 -7.98 2.54
CA HIS A 472 7.57 -7.13 3.74
C HIS A 472 9.00 -6.71 4.09
N GLU A 473 9.95 -7.65 4.08
CA GLU A 473 11.37 -7.36 4.34
C GLU A 473 11.92 -6.34 3.34
N ARG A 474 11.62 -6.50 2.05
CA ARG A 474 12.02 -5.55 1.01
C ARG A 474 11.45 -4.15 1.24
N ASN A 475 10.20 -4.07 1.68
CA ASN A 475 9.52 -2.78 1.80
C ASN A 475 9.95 -2.05 3.08
N TYR A 476 9.93 -2.72 4.24
CA TYR A 476 10.12 -2.08 5.56
C TYR A 476 10.95 -2.91 6.57
N GLY A 477 11.64 -3.96 6.12
CA GLY A 477 12.56 -4.75 6.94
C GLY A 477 13.81 -3.99 7.38
N LYS A 478 14.61 -4.61 8.26
CA LYS A 478 15.77 -3.95 8.90
C LYS A 478 17.05 -3.96 8.06
N THR A 479 17.33 -5.07 7.37
CA THR A 479 18.66 -5.34 6.80
C THR A 479 18.90 -4.70 5.44
N ASN A 480 17.88 -4.55 4.60
CA ASN A 480 18.00 -3.88 3.30
C ASN A 480 16.61 -3.59 2.68
N SER A 481 15.91 -2.58 3.20
CA SER A 481 14.56 -2.23 2.76
C SER A 481 14.48 -0.85 2.14
N THR A 482 13.41 -0.60 1.37
CA THR A 482 13.16 0.73 0.79
C THR A 482 13.06 1.82 1.86
N MET A 483 12.49 1.51 3.03
CA MET A 483 12.42 2.45 4.16
C MET A 483 13.79 2.71 4.78
N THR A 484 14.62 1.68 4.95
CA THR A 484 15.99 1.86 5.47
C THR A 484 16.84 2.73 4.55
N THR A 485 16.67 2.61 3.23
CA THR A 485 17.42 3.43 2.26
C THR A 485 16.91 4.86 2.15
N GLU A 486 15.61 5.09 2.34
CA GLU A 486 15.07 6.46 2.41
C GLU A 486 15.57 7.18 3.68
N GLY A 487 15.87 6.44 4.76
CA GLY A 487 16.57 6.97 5.93
C GLY A 487 15.67 7.84 6.80
N VAL A 488 15.81 9.16 6.67
CA VAL A 488 15.06 10.16 7.43
C VAL A 488 14.06 10.88 6.52
N ALA A 489 12.86 11.11 7.03
CA ALA A 489 11.83 11.88 6.36
C ALA A 489 11.19 12.89 7.31
N TRP A 490 10.65 13.98 6.76
CA TRP A 490 9.95 14.99 7.55
C TRP A 490 8.46 15.04 7.23
N ARG A 491 7.66 15.32 8.26
CA ARG A 491 6.22 15.56 8.17
C ARG A 491 5.89 16.93 8.74
N LEU A 492 5.12 17.71 7.98
CA LEU A 492 4.36 18.86 8.46
C LEU A 492 2.88 18.52 8.32
N SER A 493 2.12 18.63 9.41
CA SER A 493 0.71 18.20 9.41
C SER A 493 -0.16 19.08 10.28
N CYS A 494 -1.44 19.17 9.92
CA CYS A 494 -2.51 19.47 10.86
C CYS A 494 -2.50 18.42 12.00
N GLU A 495 -2.92 18.83 13.19
CA GLU A 495 -3.08 17.98 14.38
C GLU A 495 -4.29 18.47 15.18
N HIS A 496 -4.84 17.58 15.99
CA HIS A 496 -6.02 17.88 16.79
C HIS A 496 -5.84 19.07 17.75
N ASN A 497 -6.95 19.78 17.98
CA ASN A 497 -7.05 20.93 18.88
C ASN A 497 -6.28 22.16 18.38
N ASN A 498 -6.44 22.49 17.10
CA ASN A 498 -5.86 23.67 16.47
C ASN A 498 -4.33 23.70 16.57
N GLN A 499 -3.71 22.56 16.25
CA GLN A 499 -2.27 22.39 16.33
C GLN A 499 -1.66 22.10 14.96
N ILE A 500 -0.42 22.52 14.79
CA ILE A 500 0.45 22.08 13.71
C ILE A 500 1.55 21.22 14.31
N ILE A 501 1.79 20.06 13.70
CA ILE A 501 2.84 19.14 14.13
C ILE A 501 3.95 19.06 13.07
N ILE A 502 5.19 19.10 13.55
CA ILE A 502 6.39 18.83 12.78
C ILE A 502 7.01 17.56 13.36
N GLU A 503 7.18 16.53 12.52
CA GLU A 503 7.77 15.26 12.92
C GLU A 503 8.98 14.92 12.05
N GLU A 504 10.04 14.46 12.70
CA GLU A 504 11.15 13.75 12.07
C GLU A 504 10.88 12.24 12.17
N LEU A 505 11.01 11.56 11.03
CA LEU A 505 10.68 10.15 10.87
C LEU A 505 11.93 9.35 10.48
N GLU A 506 12.43 8.52 11.39
CA GLU A 506 13.43 7.49 11.14
C GLU A 506 12.76 6.26 10.50
N LEU A 507 12.78 6.19 9.18
CA LEU A 507 12.07 5.17 8.41
C LEU A 507 12.65 3.77 8.63
N MET A 508 13.92 3.65 8.99
CA MET A 508 14.52 2.36 9.36
C MET A 508 13.89 1.71 10.60
N ASN A 509 13.20 2.50 11.44
CA ASN A 509 12.53 2.03 12.64
C ASN A 509 11.09 1.56 12.38
N THR A 510 10.66 1.44 11.12
CA THR A 510 9.30 0.97 10.79
C THR A 510 8.96 -0.38 11.42
N ALA A 511 9.90 -1.33 11.40
CA ALA A 511 9.74 -2.67 11.96
C ALA A 511 10.18 -2.79 13.44
N THR A 512 10.37 -1.67 14.15
CA THR A 512 10.71 -1.67 15.58
C THR A 512 9.46 -1.48 16.44
N LYS A 513 9.64 -1.60 17.76
CA LYS A 513 8.53 -1.39 18.70
C LYS A 513 8.25 0.10 18.90
N GLU A 514 9.31 0.90 18.77
CA GLU A 514 9.35 2.35 18.98
C GLU A 514 8.69 3.10 17.81
N GLY A 515 8.69 2.51 16.60
CA GLY A 515 8.13 3.13 15.41
C GLY A 515 9.04 4.19 14.80
N GLN A 516 8.50 4.97 13.85
CA GLN A 516 9.31 5.88 13.03
C GLN A 516 9.61 7.23 13.67
N ILE A 517 8.82 7.69 14.65
CA ILE A 517 8.92 9.07 15.15
C ILE A 517 10.15 9.22 16.05
N SER A 518 11.10 10.05 15.64
CA SER A 518 12.32 10.35 16.42
C SER A 518 12.26 11.70 17.12
N ARG A 519 11.64 12.71 16.48
CA ARG A 519 11.44 14.05 17.03
C ARG A 519 10.05 14.57 16.70
N VAL A 520 9.45 15.29 17.65
CA VAL A 520 8.14 15.96 17.49
C VAL A 520 8.21 17.38 18.02
N SER A 521 7.68 18.31 17.24
CA SER A 521 7.40 19.70 17.63
C SER A 521 5.90 19.96 17.40
N LYS A 522 5.26 20.63 18.36
CA LYS A 522 3.86 21.04 18.28
C LYS A 522 3.78 22.55 18.38
N ILE A 523 3.01 23.15 17.49
CA ILE A 523 2.75 24.58 17.44
C ILE A 523 1.27 24.76 17.74
N SER A 524 0.97 25.38 18.89
CA SER A 524 -0.40 25.73 19.25
C SER A 524 -0.78 27.04 18.59
N LEU A 525 -1.94 27.06 17.94
CA LEU A 525 -2.47 28.24 17.26
C LEU A 525 -3.45 28.96 18.18
N SER A 526 -3.34 30.28 18.28
CA SER A 526 -4.10 31.12 19.22
C SER A 526 -5.40 31.70 18.64
N LEU A 527 -5.61 31.56 17.33
CA LEU A 527 -6.74 32.12 16.58
C LEU A 527 -7.63 30.99 16.04
N GLU A 528 -8.93 31.29 15.81
CA GLU A 528 -10.07 30.46 15.33
C GLU A 528 -9.83 28.94 15.19
N GLN A 529 -10.72 28.13 15.78
CA GLN A 529 -10.66 26.68 15.70
C GLN A 529 -10.74 26.20 14.25
N ASP A 530 -9.77 25.37 13.85
CA ASP A 530 -9.85 24.56 12.63
C ASP A 530 -11.12 23.69 12.65
N ASN A 531 -11.69 23.39 11.47
CA ASN A 531 -12.91 22.59 11.37
C ASN A 531 -12.68 21.16 11.87
N GLN A 532 -13.59 20.67 12.72
CA GLN A 532 -13.53 19.32 13.31
C GLN A 532 -14.76 18.49 12.92
N PHE A 533 -14.51 17.26 12.47
CA PHE A 533 -15.53 16.26 12.18
C PHE A 533 -15.29 15.01 13.03
N THR A 534 -16.35 14.44 13.55
CA THR A 534 -16.33 13.21 14.34
C THR A 534 -17.00 12.06 13.60
N PHE A 535 -16.88 10.84 14.12
CA PHE A 535 -17.59 9.69 13.57
C PHE A 535 -19.13 9.88 13.58
N GLN A 536 -19.69 10.69 14.49
CA GLN A 536 -21.13 10.96 14.52
C GLN A 536 -21.59 11.83 13.33
N ASP A 537 -20.67 12.62 12.77
CA ASP A 537 -20.92 13.43 11.57
C ASP A 537 -21.06 12.59 10.29
N LEU A 538 -20.67 11.30 10.33
CA LEU A 538 -20.89 10.36 9.22
C LEU A 538 -22.37 10.14 8.89
N ASN A 539 -23.26 10.41 9.83
CA ASN A 539 -24.70 10.21 9.62
C ASN A 539 -25.40 11.43 9.01
N TYR A 540 -24.72 12.59 8.93
CA TYR A 540 -25.37 13.86 8.57
C TYR A 540 -24.55 14.75 7.62
N ASN A 541 -23.21 14.72 7.70
CA ASN A 541 -22.34 15.71 7.06
C ASN A 541 -21.27 15.10 6.14
N TYR A 542 -20.96 13.80 6.27
CA TYR A 542 -19.82 13.21 5.59
C TYR A 542 -20.04 11.74 5.19
N LEU A 543 -19.93 11.42 3.90
CA LEU A 543 -20.18 10.07 3.37
C LEU A 543 -18.89 9.40 2.88
N VAL A 544 -18.61 8.19 3.36
CA VAL A 544 -17.49 7.34 2.90
C VAL A 544 -17.94 6.41 1.75
N PRO A 545 -17.01 5.83 0.96
CA PRO A 545 -17.36 4.90 -0.11
C PRO A 545 -18.29 3.78 0.35
N GLY A 546 -19.38 3.58 -0.37
CA GLY A 546 -20.43 2.60 -0.07
C GLY A 546 -21.57 3.12 0.78
N GLN A 547 -21.59 4.40 1.17
CA GLN A 547 -22.72 5.05 1.87
C GLN A 547 -23.54 5.97 0.94
N ARG A 548 -24.83 6.13 1.27
CA ARG A 548 -25.78 7.02 0.60
C ARG A 548 -26.27 8.14 1.49
#